data_AF-A0A968QTJ2-F1
#
_entry.id   AF-A0A968QTJ2-F1
#
_cell.length_a   1.000
_cell.length_b   1.000
_cell.length_c   1.000
_cell.angle_alpha   90.00
_cell.angle_beta   90.00
_cell.angle_gamma   90.00
#
_symmetry.space_group_name_H-M   'P 1'
#
loop_
_entity.id
_entity.type
_entity.pdbx_description
1 polymer ?
#
loop_
_entity_poly.entity_id
_entity_poly.type
_entity_poly.pdbx_seq_one_letter_code
_entity_poly.pdbx_strand_id
1 'polypeptide(L)'
;MPSDAIFVAPHAREASGDNAIPQILAVASALAADGTVDTDIVQITRVFHTGADPMERMVLRPEFDGAVKDGDHYVLVDDVTNMGGTLAELSNYIRCAGGIVSAVIVLVNAGRSKQFHPAYNVINKIERRFSNEIRDIFGIVPSALTANEANYIIGFRSVDEIRNRMAKAKKETNLRLRSKGIERQDQSSHAQIFTAK
;
A
#
# COMPACT_ATOMS: atom_id res chain seq x y z
N MET A 1 9.89 -2.95 20.62
CA MET A 1 9.23 -1.77 20.00
C MET A 1 9.75 -0.54 20.71
N PRO A 2 9.83 0.63 20.05
CA PRO A 2 10.09 1.89 20.76
C PRO A 2 9.05 2.09 21.85
N SER A 3 9.46 2.57 23.03
CA SER A 3 8.52 3.15 24.01
C SER A 3 7.86 4.37 23.35
N ASP A 4 6.57 4.60 23.60
CA ASP A 4 5.79 5.72 23.06
C ASP A 4 5.48 5.68 21.54
N ALA A 5 5.59 4.51 20.91
CA ALA A 5 5.23 4.38 19.49
C ALA A 5 3.73 4.63 19.24
N ILE A 6 3.43 5.20 18.07
CA ILE A 6 2.09 5.47 17.57
C ILE A 6 1.65 4.30 16.68
N PHE A 7 0.60 3.60 17.08
CA PHE A 7 0.03 2.45 16.36
C PHE A 7 -1.05 2.94 15.41
N VAL A 8 -0.87 2.70 14.12
CA VAL A 8 -1.77 3.18 13.07
C VAL A 8 -2.27 2.03 12.22
N ALA A 9 -3.58 1.96 12.03
CA ALA A 9 -4.23 0.95 11.19
C ALA A 9 -4.98 1.61 10.03
N PRO A 10 -4.86 1.06 8.79
CA PRO A 10 -5.57 1.59 7.64
C PRO A 10 -7.08 1.31 7.84
N HIS A 11 -7.88 2.38 7.86
CA HIS A 11 -9.33 2.30 7.89
C HIS A 11 -9.92 3.35 6.97
N ALA A 12 -11.01 3.01 6.28
CA ALA A 12 -11.62 3.92 5.29
C ALA A 12 -12.67 4.82 5.96
N ARG A 13 -12.65 6.12 5.62
CA ARG A 13 -13.52 7.15 6.23
C ARG A 13 -15.03 6.89 6.08
N GLU A 14 -15.44 6.16 5.05
CA GLU A 14 -16.86 5.94 4.68
C GLU A 14 -17.31 4.47 4.73
N ALA A 15 -16.57 3.60 5.43
CA ALA A 15 -16.95 2.19 5.54
C ALA A 15 -18.11 2.01 6.52
N SER A 16 -19.34 2.06 6.03
CA SER A 16 -20.56 1.69 6.77
C SER A 16 -20.68 0.18 7.05
N GLY A 17 -19.57 -0.52 7.37
CA GLY A 17 -19.52 -1.98 7.51
C GLY A 17 -18.16 -2.49 7.99
N ASP A 18 -17.66 -1.90 9.08
CA ASP A 18 -16.27 -1.99 9.53
C ASP A 18 -15.74 -3.40 9.77
N ASN A 19 -14.68 -3.75 9.04
CA ASN A 19 -13.69 -4.66 9.57
C ASN A 19 -12.92 -3.91 10.67
N ALA A 20 -13.40 -3.97 11.92
CA ALA A 20 -12.76 -3.32 13.05
C ALA A 20 -11.48 -4.02 13.52
N ILE A 21 -11.13 -5.18 12.93
CA ILE A 21 -10.01 -6.01 13.39
C ILE A 21 -8.67 -5.24 13.39
N PRO A 22 -8.27 -4.53 12.31
CA PRO A 22 -7.03 -3.74 12.31
C PRO A 22 -7.00 -2.69 13.42
N GLN A 23 -8.13 -2.01 13.67
CA GLN A 23 -8.25 -0.97 14.69
C GLN A 23 -8.14 -1.54 16.10
N ILE A 24 -8.88 -2.61 16.39
CA ILE A 24 -8.81 -3.28 17.69
C ILE A 24 -7.42 -3.88 17.92
N LEU A 25 -6.78 -4.40 16.88
CA LEU A 25 -5.40 -4.88 16.98
C LEU A 25 -4.42 -3.74 17.28
N ALA A 26 -4.61 -2.56 16.69
CA ALA A 26 -3.78 -1.39 16.98
C ALA A 26 -3.94 -0.97 18.45
N VAL A 27 -5.17 -0.92 18.96
CA VAL A 27 -5.48 -0.66 20.38
C VAL A 27 -4.82 -1.69 21.30
N ALA A 28 -5.01 -2.98 21.03
CA ALA A 28 -4.43 -4.04 21.84
C ALA A 28 -2.89 -4.00 21.82
N SER A 29 -2.29 -3.70 20.67
CA SER A 29 -0.84 -3.61 20.51
C SER A 29 -0.25 -2.39 21.23
N ALA A 30 -0.93 -1.24 21.16
CA ALA A 30 -0.56 -0.04 21.88
C ALA A 30 -0.61 -0.25 23.40
N LEU A 31 -1.69 -0.84 23.91
CA LEU A 31 -1.82 -1.18 25.34
C LEU A 31 -0.72 -2.14 25.82
N ALA A 32 -0.37 -3.14 25.00
CA ALA A 32 0.67 -4.10 25.34
C ALA A 32 2.09 -3.51 25.28
N ALA A 33 2.29 -2.42 24.54
CA ALA A 33 3.59 -1.79 24.29
C ALA A 33 3.77 -0.43 24.99
N ASP A 34 2.80 0.00 25.81
CA ASP A 34 2.75 1.33 26.44
C ASP A 34 2.89 2.46 25.38
N GLY A 35 2.14 2.32 24.29
CA GLY A 35 2.08 3.27 23.18
C GLY A 35 0.74 3.97 23.04
N THR A 36 0.56 4.72 21.96
CA THR A 36 -0.70 5.41 21.64
C THR A 36 -1.25 4.93 20.30
N VAL A 37 -2.53 5.17 20.05
CA VAL A 37 -3.18 4.80 18.79
C VAL A 37 -3.45 6.06 17.98
N ASP A 38 -3.15 6.01 16.69
CA ASP A 38 -3.54 7.04 15.73
C ASP A 38 -4.97 6.80 15.25
N THR A 39 -5.81 7.83 15.31
CA THR A 39 -7.19 7.83 14.81
C THR A 39 -7.41 8.85 13.69
N ASP A 40 -6.39 9.62 13.33
CA ASP A 40 -6.50 10.74 12.41
C ASP A 40 -6.14 10.33 10.98
N ILE A 41 -5.20 9.40 10.83
CA ILE A 41 -4.76 8.87 9.55
C ILE A 41 -5.81 7.88 9.02
N VAL A 42 -6.48 8.29 7.95
CA VAL A 42 -7.54 7.52 7.29
C VAL A 42 -7.19 7.22 5.85
N GLN A 43 -7.64 6.07 5.36
CA GLN A 43 -7.60 5.75 3.94
C GLN A 43 -8.76 6.47 3.23
N ILE A 44 -8.45 7.38 2.31
CA ILE A 44 -9.48 8.18 1.61
C ILE A 44 -10.02 7.49 0.35
N THR A 45 -9.23 6.61 -0.26
CA THR A 45 -9.67 5.81 -1.41
C THR A 45 -10.34 4.53 -0.95
N ARG A 46 -11.54 4.22 -1.46
CA ARG A 46 -12.17 2.92 -1.22
C ARG A 46 -11.63 1.86 -2.19
N VAL A 47 -10.68 1.05 -1.72
CA VAL A 47 -10.10 -0.02 -2.55
C VAL A 47 -10.72 -1.38 -2.20
N PHE A 48 -11.51 -1.93 -3.13
CA PHE A 48 -12.13 -3.25 -2.94
C PHE A 48 -11.23 -4.37 -3.43
N HIS A 49 -10.47 -4.96 -2.52
CA HIS A 49 -9.55 -6.05 -2.83
C HIS A 49 -10.17 -7.46 -2.77
N THR A 50 -11.42 -7.62 -2.31
CA THR A 50 -12.08 -8.94 -2.30
C THR A 50 -12.22 -9.47 -3.72
N GLY A 51 -11.60 -10.62 -3.99
CA GLY A 51 -11.53 -11.23 -5.34
C GLY A 51 -10.56 -10.57 -6.32
N ALA A 52 -9.83 -9.53 -5.89
CA ALA A 52 -8.88 -8.84 -6.75
C ALA A 52 -7.59 -9.64 -6.96
N ASP A 53 -7.14 -9.72 -8.21
CA ASP A 53 -5.89 -10.36 -8.57
C ASP A 53 -4.65 -9.51 -8.20
N PRO A 54 -3.42 -10.04 -8.28
CA PRO A 54 -2.22 -9.28 -7.93
C PRO A 54 -2.01 -7.99 -8.74
N MET A 55 -2.37 -7.96 -10.03
CA MET A 55 -2.23 -6.76 -10.85
C MET A 55 -3.28 -5.71 -10.47
N GLU A 56 -4.54 -6.10 -10.23
CA GLU A 56 -5.57 -5.19 -9.72
C GLU A 56 -5.13 -4.52 -8.41
N ARG A 57 -4.50 -5.29 -7.52
CA ARG A 57 -3.97 -4.79 -6.24
C ARG A 57 -2.78 -3.83 -6.41
N MET A 58 -1.97 -4.03 -7.43
CA MET A 58 -0.85 -3.12 -7.73
C MET A 58 -1.30 -1.83 -8.40
N VAL A 59 -2.32 -1.89 -9.25
CA VAL A 59 -2.86 -0.73 -9.96
C VAL A 59 -3.65 0.18 -9.01
N LEU A 60 -4.28 -0.40 -8.00
CA LEU A 60 -5.09 0.34 -7.03
C LEU A 60 -4.32 0.54 -5.75
N ARG A 61 -3.59 1.64 -5.70
CA ARG A 61 -2.85 2.03 -4.51
C ARG A 61 -3.73 2.89 -3.62
N PRO A 62 -3.80 2.58 -2.31
CA PRO A 62 -4.58 3.40 -1.40
C PRO A 62 -3.89 4.75 -1.16
N GLU A 63 -4.71 5.79 -1.03
CA GLU A 63 -4.27 7.11 -0.59
C GLU A 63 -4.72 7.34 0.85
N PHE A 64 -3.91 8.12 1.57
CA PHE A 64 -4.11 8.44 2.98
C PHE A 64 -4.19 9.95 3.18
N ASP A 65 -4.91 10.36 4.21
CA ASP A 65 -5.04 11.73 4.70
C ASP A 65 -5.05 11.70 6.23
N GLY A 66 -4.71 12.82 6.87
CA GLY A 66 -4.59 12.94 8.33
C GLY A 66 -3.23 13.45 8.79
N ALA A 67 -3.17 13.94 10.03
CA ALA A 67 -1.95 14.54 10.56
C ALA A 67 -0.90 13.47 10.90
N VAL A 68 0.35 13.75 10.52
CA VAL A 68 1.53 12.96 10.92
C VAL A 68 2.40 13.83 11.81
N LYS A 69 2.89 13.26 12.92
CA LYS A 69 3.81 13.92 13.85
C LYS A 69 5.23 13.71 13.36
N ASP A 70 5.90 14.80 13.00
CA ASP A 70 7.29 14.80 12.54
C ASP A 70 8.22 14.25 13.64
N GLY A 71 9.12 13.36 13.26
CA GLY A 71 10.09 12.72 14.17
C GLY A 71 9.53 11.59 15.05
N ASP A 72 8.22 11.40 15.13
CA ASP A 72 7.62 10.35 15.97
C ASP A 72 7.70 8.96 15.33
N HIS A 73 7.71 7.92 16.17
CA HIS A 73 7.80 6.53 15.74
C HIS A 73 6.41 5.91 15.51
N TYR A 74 6.19 5.35 14.32
CA TYR A 74 4.96 4.70 13.93
C TYR A 74 5.12 3.17 13.82
N VAL A 75 4.12 2.42 14.29
CA VAL A 75 3.95 0.99 14.07
C VAL A 75 2.69 0.78 13.23
N LEU A 76 2.87 0.24 12.03
CA LEU A 76 1.74 -0.02 11.13
C LEU A 76 1.05 -1.32 11.54
N VAL A 77 -0.28 -1.32 11.57
CA VAL A 77 -1.07 -2.46 12.02
C VAL A 77 -2.11 -2.80 10.98
N ASP A 78 -2.23 -4.08 10.63
CA ASP A 78 -3.26 -4.57 9.71
C ASP A 78 -3.73 -5.96 10.14
N ASP A 79 -4.89 -6.42 9.66
CA ASP A 79 -5.33 -7.78 9.93
C ASP A 79 -4.61 -8.78 9.01
N VAL A 80 -4.72 -8.56 7.70
CA VAL A 80 -4.22 -9.46 6.66
C VAL A 80 -3.51 -8.68 5.57
N THR A 81 -2.22 -8.96 5.39
CA THR A 81 -1.48 -8.51 4.21
C THR A 81 -1.34 -9.63 3.19
N ASN A 82 -1.35 -9.28 1.89
CA ASN A 82 -1.05 -10.22 0.79
C ASN A 82 0.09 -9.68 -0.07
N MET A 83 -0.19 -8.66 -0.89
CA MET A 83 0.86 -7.98 -1.66
C MET A 83 1.61 -6.95 -0.81
N GLY A 84 1.01 -6.44 0.27
CA GLY A 84 1.62 -5.42 1.13
C GLY A 84 1.51 -3.98 0.61
N GLY A 85 0.82 -3.74 -0.51
CA GLY A 85 0.68 -2.40 -1.11
C GLY A 85 0.08 -1.37 -0.15
N THR A 86 -0.95 -1.73 0.63
CA THR A 86 -1.56 -0.82 1.62
C THR A 86 -0.57 -0.36 2.68
N LEU A 87 0.17 -1.29 3.28
CA LEU A 87 1.19 -0.98 4.28
C LEU A 87 2.38 -0.21 3.68
N ALA A 88 2.72 -0.48 2.41
CA ALA A 88 3.76 0.26 1.70
C ALA A 88 3.36 1.72 1.46
N GLU A 89 2.11 1.97 1.03
CA GLU A 89 1.59 3.33 0.83
C GLU A 89 1.44 4.09 2.15
N LEU A 90 0.90 3.44 3.20
CA LEU A 90 0.82 4.05 4.52
C LEU A 90 2.21 4.38 5.06
N SER A 91 3.19 3.49 4.86
CA SER A 91 4.58 3.74 5.23
C SER A 91 5.15 4.94 4.48
N ASN A 92 4.91 5.02 3.17
CA ASN A 92 5.38 6.12 2.34
C ASN A 92 4.74 7.46 2.78
N TYR A 93 3.42 7.48 2.99
CA TYR A 93 2.68 8.64 3.47
C TYR A 93 3.27 9.21 4.77
N ILE A 94 3.44 8.36 5.78
CA ILE A 94 4.00 8.76 7.09
C ILE A 94 5.42 9.30 6.94
N ARG A 95 6.27 8.61 6.16
CA ARG A 95 7.68 9.00 5.99
C ARG A 95 7.84 10.29 5.20
N CYS A 96 7.00 10.53 4.20
CA CYS A 96 6.99 11.79 3.45
C CYS A 96 6.57 12.98 4.33
N ALA A 97 5.77 12.74 5.37
CA ALA A 97 5.35 13.75 6.33
C ALA A 97 6.27 13.85 7.57
N GLY A 98 7.42 13.18 7.57
CA GLY A 98 8.45 13.28 8.63
C GLY A 98 8.38 12.21 9.73
N GLY A 99 7.38 11.33 9.72
CA GLY A 99 7.27 10.24 10.68
C GLY A 99 8.24 9.08 10.41
N ILE A 100 8.57 8.31 11.46
CA ILE A 100 9.51 7.19 11.41
C ILE A 100 8.77 5.85 11.54
N VAL A 101 8.63 5.11 10.44
CA VAL A 101 8.01 3.79 10.48
C VAL A 101 8.99 2.75 11.02
N SER A 102 8.68 2.23 12.20
CA SER A 102 9.59 1.39 13.00
C SER A 102 9.26 -0.09 12.93
N ALA A 103 7.99 -0.46 12.76
CA ALA A 103 7.58 -1.85 12.66
C ALA A 103 6.22 -2.00 11.95
N VAL A 104 5.90 -3.25 11.63
CA VAL A 104 4.61 -3.68 11.10
C VAL A 104 4.10 -4.86 11.92
N ILE A 105 2.84 -4.83 12.31
CA ILE A 105 2.12 -5.91 12.98
C ILE A 105 0.98 -6.35 12.08
N VAL A 106 0.91 -7.64 11.78
CA VAL A 106 -0.22 -8.26 11.07
C VAL A 106 -0.64 -9.54 11.75
N LEU A 107 -1.93 -9.86 11.75
CA LEU A 107 -2.39 -11.19 12.20
C LEU A 107 -1.99 -12.27 11.20
N VAL A 108 -2.13 -11.96 9.91
CA VAL A 108 -1.84 -12.89 8.82
C VAL A 108 -1.03 -12.23 7.73
N ASN A 109 0.13 -12.81 7.40
CA ASN A 109 0.79 -12.55 6.13
C ASN A 109 0.45 -13.67 5.14
N ALA A 110 -0.52 -13.40 4.27
CA ALA A 110 -0.96 -14.29 3.20
C ALA A 110 -0.12 -14.14 1.92
N GLY A 111 0.89 -13.27 1.93
CA GLY A 111 1.85 -13.11 0.84
C GLY A 111 2.75 -14.32 0.70
N ARG A 112 3.30 -14.52 -0.51
CA ARG A 112 4.29 -15.58 -0.77
C ARG A 112 5.62 -15.29 -0.07
N SER A 113 5.96 -14.01 0.07
CA SER A 113 7.17 -13.52 0.71
C SER A 113 6.87 -13.12 2.15
N LYS A 114 7.68 -13.62 3.09
CA LYS A 114 7.61 -13.22 4.51
C LYS A 114 8.19 -11.81 4.76
N GLN A 115 9.13 -11.40 3.93
CA GLN A 115 9.74 -10.07 3.98
C GLN A 115 8.83 -9.04 3.29
N PHE A 116 8.78 -7.82 3.80
CA PHE A 116 8.11 -6.70 3.13
C PHE A 116 9.01 -6.04 2.10
N HIS A 117 10.32 -5.96 2.35
CA HIS A 117 11.26 -5.37 1.41
C HIS A 117 11.76 -6.38 0.38
N PRO A 118 11.85 -6.00 -0.91
CA PRO A 118 12.37 -6.86 -1.95
C PRO A 118 13.86 -7.08 -1.76
N ALA A 119 14.33 -8.30 -2.09
CA ALA A 119 15.75 -8.59 -2.06
C ALA A 119 16.49 -7.78 -3.14
N TYR A 120 17.68 -7.30 -2.81
CA TYR A 120 18.49 -6.44 -3.69
C TYR A 120 18.73 -7.06 -5.08
N ASN A 121 18.94 -8.37 -5.15
CA ASN A 121 19.09 -9.08 -6.41
C ASN A 121 17.82 -9.08 -7.28
N VAL A 122 16.63 -9.03 -6.70
CA VAL A 122 15.36 -8.93 -7.42
C VAL A 122 15.21 -7.51 -7.99
N ILE A 123 15.51 -6.49 -7.19
CA ILE A 123 15.50 -5.08 -7.63
C ILE A 123 16.42 -4.90 -8.85
N ASN A 124 17.69 -5.32 -8.73
CA ASN A 124 18.66 -5.22 -9.83
C ASN A 124 18.20 -5.95 -11.10
N LYS A 125 17.52 -7.10 -10.95
CA LYS A 125 16.98 -7.84 -12.10
C LYS A 125 15.81 -7.09 -12.75
N ILE A 126 14.93 -6.48 -11.95
CA ILE A 126 13.82 -5.66 -12.45
C ILE A 126 14.40 -4.46 -13.23
N GLU A 127 15.36 -3.75 -12.66
CA GLU A 127 16.01 -2.60 -13.31
C GLU A 127 16.71 -3.01 -14.61
N ARG A 128 17.43 -4.13 -14.64
CA ARG A 128 18.08 -4.61 -15.87
C ARG A 128 17.08 -5.04 -16.95
N ARG A 129 15.96 -5.66 -16.56
CA ARG A 129 14.99 -6.22 -17.52
C ARG A 129 14.00 -5.19 -18.04
N PHE A 130 13.63 -4.24 -17.21
CA PHE A 130 12.55 -3.30 -17.49
C PHE A 130 12.99 -1.83 -17.42
N SER A 131 14.24 -1.54 -17.04
CA SER A 131 14.78 -0.17 -16.96
C SER A 131 13.83 0.77 -16.19
N ASN A 132 13.51 1.94 -16.76
CA ASN A 132 12.61 2.92 -16.14
C ASN A 132 11.13 2.60 -16.30
N GLU A 133 10.77 1.58 -17.08
CA GLU A 133 9.37 1.33 -17.45
C GLU A 133 8.48 1.00 -16.26
N ILE A 134 9.03 0.38 -15.21
CA ILE A 134 8.27 0.13 -13.98
C ILE A 134 7.85 1.43 -13.31
N ARG A 135 8.74 2.43 -13.33
CA ARG A 135 8.44 3.77 -12.81
C ARG A 135 7.38 4.44 -13.67
N ASP A 136 7.48 4.33 -14.98
CA ASP A 136 6.55 4.98 -15.90
C ASP A 136 5.15 4.34 -15.87
N ILE A 137 5.09 3.01 -15.69
CA ILE A 137 3.83 2.25 -15.64
C ILE A 137 3.11 2.43 -14.31
N PHE A 138 3.83 2.29 -13.19
CA PHE A 138 3.22 2.24 -11.86
C PHE A 138 3.39 3.52 -11.04
N GLY A 139 4.27 4.44 -11.45
CA GLY A 139 4.64 5.61 -10.65
C GLY A 139 5.56 5.30 -9.47
N ILE A 140 6.14 4.11 -9.40
CA ILE A 140 6.90 3.61 -8.24
C ILE A 140 8.30 3.19 -8.68
N VAL A 141 9.31 3.55 -7.90
CA VAL A 141 10.67 3.05 -8.11
C VAL A 141 10.79 1.58 -7.68
N PRO A 142 11.57 0.74 -8.38
CA PRO A 142 11.68 -0.69 -8.04
C PRO A 142 12.05 -1.00 -6.58
N SER A 143 12.81 -0.12 -5.92
CA SER A 143 13.18 -0.24 -4.51
C SER A 143 12.04 0.06 -3.52
N ALA A 144 10.98 0.74 -3.96
CA ALA A 144 9.81 1.06 -3.15
C ALA A 144 8.66 0.04 -3.33
N LEU A 145 8.83 -0.94 -4.22
CA LEU A 145 7.93 -2.09 -4.30
C LEU A 145 8.05 -2.94 -3.04
N THR A 146 6.99 -3.65 -2.68
CA THR A 146 7.11 -4.74 -1.70
C THR A 146 7.80 -5.96 -2.31
N ALA A 147 8.26 -6.89 -1.47
CA ALA A 147 8.83 -8.15 -1.92
C ALA A 147 7.85 -8.96 -2.78
N ASN A 148 6.56 -8.99 -2.40
CA ASN A 148 5.54 -9.70 -3.17
C ASN A 148 5.27 -9.03 -4.52
N GLU A 149 5.22 -7.70 -4.57
CA GLU A 149 5.07 -6.93 -5.82
C GLU A 149 6.27 -7.12 -6.74
N ALA A 150 7.49 -7.01 -6.22
CA ALA A 150 8.71 -7.21 -6.99
C ALA A 150 8.82 -8.64 -7.56
N ASN A 151 8.53 -9.65 -6.73
CA ASN A 151 8.52 -11.05 -7.17
C ASN A 151 7.39 -11.36 -8.17
N TYR A 152 6.31 -10.60 -8.15
CA TYR A 152 5.27 -10.68 -9.17
C TYR A 152 5.73 -10.03 -10.48
N ILE A 153 6.28 -8.81 -10.43
CA ILE A 153 6.79 -8.08 -11.61
C ILE A 153 7.89 -8.85 -12.34
N ILE A 154 8.83 -9.46 -11.61
CA ILE A 154 9.93 -10.20 -12.24
C ILE A 154 9.45 -11.46 -12.99
N GLY A 155 8.23 -11.94 -12.71
CA GLY A 155 7.62 -13.07 -13.39
C GLY A 155 7.20 -12.79 -14.83
N PHE A 156 7.04 -11.52 -15.21
CA PHE A 156 6.66 -11.13 -16.58
C PHE A 156 7.83 -11.28 -17.55
N ARG A 157 7.54 -11.55 -18.82
CA ARG A 157 8.54 -11.75 -19.87
C ARG A 157 9.00 -10.42 -20.46
N SER A 158 8.08 -9.49 -20.67
CA SER A 158 8.33 -8.18 -21.28
C SER A 158 7.50 -7.06 -20.65
N VAL A 159 7.89 -5.81 -20.93
CA VAL A 159 7.15 -4.61 -20.53
C VAL A 159 5.75 -4.58 -21.13
N ASP A 160 5.59 -5.01 -22.39
CA ASP A 160 4.29 -5.03 -23.05
C ASP A 160 3.33 -6.03 -22.39
N GLU A 161 3.85 -7.15 -21.88
CA GLU A 161 3.03 -8.09 -21.09
C GLU A 161 2.50 -7.43 -19.81
N ILE A 162 3.33 -6.63 -19.13
CA ILE A 162 2.93 -5.86 -17.94
C ILE A 162 1.85 -4.85 -18.31
N ARG A 163 2.07 -4.04 -19.38
CA ARG A 163 1.10 -3.03 -19.85
C ARG A 163 -0.24 -3.67 -20.21
N ASN A 164 -0.22 -4.77 -20.96
CA ASN A 164 -1.43 -5.51 -21.34
C ASN A 164 -2.15 -6.06 -20.11
N ARG A 165 -1.40 -6.60 -19.15
CA ARG A 165 -1.98 -7.12 -17.90
C ARG A 165 -2.59 -6.03 -17.04
N MET A 166 -1.94 -4.86 -16.95
CA MET A 166 -2.47 -3.68 -16.28
C MET A 166 -3.75 -3.18 -16.96
N ALA A 167 -3.76 -3.05 -18.29
CA ALA A 167 -4.94 -2.60 -19.04
C ALA A 167 -6.13 -3.53 -18.82
N LYS A 168 -5.89 -4.85 -18.82
CA LYS A 168 -6.91 -5.86 -18.50
C LYS A 168 -7.43 -5.70 -17.07
N ALA A 169 -6.54 -5.58 -16.08
CA ALA A 169 -6.91 -5.39 -14.67
C ALA A 169 -7.75 -4.11 -14.45
N LYS A 170 -7.38 -2.99 -15.09
CA LYS A 170 -8.16 -1.74 -15.05
C LYS A 170 -9.58 -1.95 -15.57
N LYS A 171 -9.73 -2.67 -16.69
CA LYS A 171 -11.03 -2.99 -17.29
C LYS A 171 -11.87 -3.90 -16.39
N GLU A 172 -11.29 -4.98 -15.86
CA GLU A 172 -11.96 -5.94 -14.97
C GLU A 172 -12.43 -5.26 -13.68
N THR A 173 -11.58 -4.43 -13.08
CA THR A 173 -11.97 -3.63 -11.91
C THR A 173 -13.13 -2.69 -12.23
N ASN A 174 -13.08 -1.95 -13.35
CA ASN A 174 -14.15 -1.02 -13.72
C ASN A 174 -15.50 -1.75 -13.87
N LEU A 175 -15.50 -2.90 -14.55
CA LEU A 175 -16.69 -3.74 -14.71
C LEU A 175 -17.23 -4.23 -13.35
N ARG A 176 -16.34 -4.67 -12.45
CA ARG A 176 -16.71 -5.16 -11.12
C ARG A 176 -17.23 -4.06 -10.18
N LEU A 177 -16.71 -2.84 -10.29
CA LEU A 177 -17.21 -1.70 -9.51
C LEU A 177 -18.58 -1.26 -10.02
N ARG A 178 -18.76 -1.18 -11.35
CA ARG A 178 -20.05 -0.87 -11.98
C ARG A 178 -21.14 -1.88 -11.62
N SER A 179 -20.83 -3.18 -11.60
CA SER A 179 -21.81 -4.20 -11.20
C SER A 179 -22.23 -4.11 -9.73
N LYS A 180 -21.45 -3.40 -8.90
CA LYS A 180 -21.77 -3.07 -7.50
C LYS A 180 -22.40 -1.68 -7.34
N GLY A 181 -22.70 -0.97 -8.43
CA GLY A 181 -23.26 0.38 -8.41
C GLY A 181 -22.25 1.46 -7.99
N ILE A 182 -20.95 1.20 -8.08
CA ILE A 182 -19.89 2.13 -7.68
C ILE A 182 -19.27 2.73 -8.95
N GLU A 183 -19.50 4.01 -9.20
CA GLU A 183 -18.83 4.75 -10.26
C GLU A 183 -17.47 5.27 -9.78
N ARG A 184 -16.41 5.04 -10.56
CA ARG A 184 -15.15 5.76 -10.35
C ARG A 184 -15.31 7.17 -10.85
N GLN A 185 -14.99 8.16 -10.02
CA GLN A 185 -14.50 9.43 -10.52
C GLN A 185 -13.12 9.16 -11.13
N ASP A 186 -12.98 9.40 -12.44
CA ASP A 186 -11.69 9.31 -13.12
C ASP A 186 -10.75 10.35 -12.49
N GLN A 187 -9.79 9.91 -11.68
CA GLN A 187 -8.62 10.72 -11.35
C GLN A 187 -7.71 10.79 -12.60
N SER A 188 -8.15 11.59 -13.56
CA SER A 188 -7.25 12.22 -14.52
C SER A 188 -6.96 13.62 -14.00
N SER A 189 -5.67 13.94 -13.88
CA SER A 189 -5.09 15.24 -13.47
C SER A 189 -4.88 15.49 -11.97
N HIS A 190 -3.78 14.97 -11.42
CA HIS A 190 -2.93 15.73 -10.49
C HIS A 190 -1.48 15.21 -10.56
N ALA A 191 -0.82 15.45 -11.70
CA ALA A 191 0.63 15.52 -11.71
C ALA A 191 1.01 16.88 -11.09
N GLN A 192 1.04 16.96 -9.76
CA GLN A 192 1.68 18.09 -9.09
C GLN A 192 3.19 17.87 -9.13
N ILE A 193 3.82 18.65 -10.02
CA ILE A 193 5.25 18.89 -10.09
C ILE A 193 5.67 19.49 -8.74
N PHE A 194 6.30 18.69 -7.89
CA PHE A 194 7.07 19.22 -6.77
C PHE A 194 8.35 19.84 -7.32
N THR A 195 8.30 21.14 -7.59
CA THR A 195 9.49 21.97 -7.80
C THR A 195 10.07 22.29 -6.43
N ALA A 196 11.23 21.71 -6.12
CA ALA A 196 12.03 22.08 -4.95
C ALA A 196 12.56 23.51 -5.13
N LYS A 197 12.51 24.29 -4.05
CA LYS A 197 13.38 25.44 -3.82
C LYS A 197 14.31 25.11 -2.65
#